data_AF-A0A6N8G986-F1
#
_entry.id   AF-A0A6N8G986-F1
#
_cell.length_a   1.000
_cell.length_b   1.000
_cell.length_c   1.000
_cell.angle_alpha   90.00
_cell.angle_beta   90.00
_cell.angle_gamma   90.00
#
_symmetry.space_group_name_H-M   'P 1'
#
loop_
_entity.id
_entity.type
_entity.pdbx_description
1 polymer ?
#
loop_
_entity_poly.entity_id
_entity_poly.type
_entity_poly.pdbx_seq_one_letter_code
_entity_poly.pdbx_strand_id
1 'polypeptide(L)'
;MEDNPRPAEDVVEALRAAAAARPEQVVLLPGVDDAAMDAWTAPPPERLRAVFRQTAGFWLRDWSNDELDLFGPLHDMNRDAPEATGADRCGAAGTYRVVHTNAAAMTYYVDVDPQTGEWGRVFYFHREADAGLVASDLSTWLYKLAEVVRYAVGVAADGDNHVFAEAFSERFFEWGGRRKVDPVAAEEANEHLPPGIDGRCAGADALVADLRRVEYPTEIMFGAPGGDPRKGLLGPTYYRYDNGRFLVAVDLD
;
A
#
# COMPACT_ATOMS: atom_id res chain seq x y z
N MET A 1 8.75 -2.96 -18.39
CA MET A 1 7.30 -2.85 -18.66
C MET A 1 6.86 -1.60 -17.92
N GLU A 2 6.35 -0.58 -18.62
CA GLU A 2 5.90 0.65 -17.94
C GLU A 2 4.79 0.31 -16.94
N ASP A 3 4.89 0.86 -15.73
CA ASP A 3 3.90 0.68 -14.66
C ASP A 3 2.73 1.63 -14.90
N ASN A 4 1.99 1.40 -15.99
CA ASN A 4 0.83 2.20 -16.38
C ASN A 4 -0.44 1.64 -15.72
N PRO A 5 -1.42 2.51 -15.39
CA PRO A 5 -2.72 2.07 -14.86
C PRO A 5 -3.36 1.01 -15.73
N ARG A 6 -3.88 -0.03 -15.07
CA ARG A 6 -4.52 -1.15 -15.75
C ARG A 6 -5.98 -0.82 -16.08
N PRO A 7 -6.46 -1.17 -17.28
CA PRO A 7 -7.88 -1.12 -17.60
C PRO A 7 -8.70 -1.88 -16.56
N ALA A 8 -9.86 -1.34 -16.19
CA ALA A 8 -10.70 -1.95 -15.14
C ALA A 8 -11.11 -3.39 -15.48
N GLU A 9 -11.39 -3.67 -16.75
CA GLU A 9 -11.72 -5.01 -17.25
C GLU A 9 -10.60 -6.01 -17.00
N ASP A 10 -9.34 -5.66 -17.33
CA ASP A 10 -8.17 -6.51 -17.12
C ASP A 10 -7.98 -6.84 -15.63
N VAL A 11 -8.15 -5.85 -14.76
CA VAL A 11 -8.02 -6.04 -13.30
C VAL A 11 -9.09 -7.01 -12.80
N VAL A 12 -10.34 -6.78 -13.18
CA VAL A 12 -11.46 -7.60 -12.73
C VAL A 12 -11.36 -9.03 -13.27
N GLU A 13 -10.96 -9.20 -14.54
CA GLU A 13 -10.72 -10.52 -15.12
C GLU A 13 -9.60 -11.25 -14.40
N ALA A 14 -8.47 -10.58 -14.13
CA ALA A 14 -7.35 -11.17 -13.41
C ALA A 14 -7.76 -11.62 -12.00
N LEU A 15 -8.48 -10.79 -11.25
CA LEU A 15 -8.95 -11.12 -9.90
C LEU A 15 -9.94 -12.29 -9.91
N ARG A 16 -10.89 -12.31 -10.87
CA ARG A 16 -11.83 -13.42 -11.03
C ARG A 16 -11.13 -14.72 -11.39
N ALA A 17 -10.15 -14.66 -12.30
CA ALA A 17 -9.37 -15.83 -12.69
C ALA A 17 -8.54 -16.37 -11.50
N ALA A 18 -7.92 -15.49 -10.71
CA ALA A 18 -7.19 -15.86 -9.51
C ALA A 18 -8.10 -16.54 -8.47
N ALA A 19 -9.28 -15.98 -8.20
CA ALA A 19 -10.26 -16.58 -7.28
C ALA A 19 -10.80 -17.92 -7.79
N ALA A 20 -11.10 -18.03 -9.08
CA ALA A 20 -11.58 -19.27 -9.69
C ALA A 20 -10.54 -20.40 -9.69
N ALA A 21 -9.25 -20.05 -9.71
CA ALA A 21 -8.16 -21.02 -9.69
C ALA A 21 -8.00 -21.70 -8.32
N ARG A 22 -8.43 -21.04 -7.23
CA ARG A 22 -8.34 -21.59 -5.86
C ARG A 22 -9.43 -21.04 -4.93
N PRO A 23 -10.71 -21.39 -5.17
CA PRO A 23 -11.86 -20.75 -4.52
C PRO A 23 -11.97 -21.03 -3.01
N GLU A 24 -11.33 -22.08 -2.51
CA GLU A 24 -11.24 -22.38 -1.08
C GLU A 24 -10.32 -21.43 -0.34
N GLN A 25 -9.29 -20.89 -1.03
CA GLN A 25 -8.26 -20.03 -0.45
C GLN A 25 -8.47 -18.54 -0.77
N VAL A 26 -9.03 -18.24 -1.94
CA VAL A 26 -9.16 -16.89 -2.48
C VAL A 26 -10.63 -16.59 -2.72
N VAL A 27 -11.20 -15.72 -1.87
CA VAL A 27 -12.62 -15.36 -1.94
C VAL A 27 -12.76 -13.95 -2.47
N LEU A 28 -13.30 -13.81 -3.69
CA LEU A 28 -13.55 -12.50 -4.28
C LEU A 28 -14.59 -11.73 -3.48
N LEU A 29 -14.30 -10.46 -3.21
CA LEU A 29 -15.24 -9.56 -2.54
C LEU A 29 -16.36 -9.14 -3.48
N PRO A 30 -17.58 -8.90 -2.96
CA PRO A 30 -18.64 -8.28 -3.75
C PRO A 30 -18.23 -6.89 -4.23
N GLY A 31 -18.93 -6.41 -5.25
CA GLY A 31 -18.83 -5.02 -5.68
C GLY A 31 -19.38 -4.04 -4.64
N VAL A 32 -18.96 -2.79 -4.77
CA VAL A 32 -19.41 -1.64 -3.97
C VAL A 32 -20.23 -0.73 -4.86
N ASP A 33 -21.40 -0.31 -4.40
CA ASP A 33 -22.23 0.65 -5.13
C ASP A 33 -21.69 2.08 -5.04
N ASP A 34 -22.11 2.92 -5.98
CA ASP A 34 -21.63 4.30 -6.09
C ASP A 34 -21.97 5.13 -4.84
N ALA A 35 -23.12 4.91 -4.21
CA ALA A 35 -23.52 5.65 -3.01
C ALA A 35 -22.63 5.33 -1.81
N ALA A 36 -22.25 4.06 -1.65
CA ALA A 36 -21.30 3.63 -0.63
C ALA A 36 -19.89 4.18 -0.91
N MET A 37 -19.45 4.21 -2.19
CA MET A 37 -18.17 4.83 -2.57
C MET A 37 -18.16 6.34 -2.35
N ASP A 38 -19.27 7.04 -2.57
CA ASP A 38 -19.41 8.48 -2.37
C ASP A 38 -19.40 8.89 -0.89
N ALA A 39 -19.77 7.96 0.01
CA ALA A 39 -19.72 8.18 1.44
C ALA A 39 -18.30 8.04 2.04
N TRP A 40 -17.31 7.60 1.25
CA TRP A 40 -15.93 7.50 1.71
C TRP A 40 -15.32 8.88 1.90
N THR A 41 -14.46 9.04 2.91
CA THR A 41 -13.71 10.29 3.17
C THR A 41 -13.01 10.82 1.92
N ALA A 42 -12.51 9.90 1.08
CA ALA A 42 -12.02 10.19 -0.25
C ALA A 42 -12.70 9.24 -1.25
N PRO A 43 -13.68 9.71 -2.03
CA PRO A 43 -14.30 8.92 -3.09
C PRO A 43 -13.24 8.48 -4.12
N PRO A 44 -13.35 7.25 -4.67
CA PRO A 44 -12.39 6.77 -5.65
C PRO A 44 -12.64 7.44 -7.01
N PRO A 45 -11.59 7.68 -7.83
CA PRO A 45 -11.75 8.16 -9.19
C PRO A 45 -12.49 7.13 -10.06
N GLU A 46 -13.13 7.58 -11.14
CA GLU A 46 -14.02 6.75 -11.98
C GLU A 46 -13.34 5.46 -12.50
N ARG A 47 -12.03 5.52 -12.79
CA ARG A 47 -11.26 4.32 -13.19
C ARG A 47 -11.30 3.21 -12.14
N LEU A 48 -11.23 3.56 -10.86
CA LEU A 48 -11.30 2.62 -9.75
C LEU A 48 -12.75 2.26 -9.41
N ARG A 49 -13.70 3.20 -9.56
CA ARG A 49 -15.14 2.91 -9.46
C ARG A 49 -15.54 1.79 -10.42
N ALA A 50 -15.04 1.79 -11.66
CA ALA A 50 -15.31 0.73 -12.63
C ALA A 50 -14.84 -0.67 -12.16
N VAL A 51 -13.73 -0.76 -11.42
CA VAL A 51 -13.28 -2.00 -10.77
C VAL A 51 -14.18 -2.34 -9.58
N PHE A 52 -14.38 -1.38 -8.68
CA PHE A 52 -15.06 -1.59 -7.41
C PHE A 52 -16.54 -1.90 -7.56
N ARG A 53 -17.23 -1.41 -8.60
CA ARG A 53 -18.60 -1.85 -8.94
C ARG A 53 -18.70 -3.35 -9.16
N GLN A 54 -17.62 -4.00 -9.60
CA GLN A 54 -17.58 -5.42 -9.90
C GLN A 54 -17.00 -6.25 -8.75
N THR A 55 -15.95 -5.74 -8.10
CA THR A 55 -15.31 -6.39 -6.96
C THR A 55 -14.47 -5.39 -6.16
N ALA A 56 -14.55 -5.48 -4.85
CA ALA A 56 -13.68 -4.70 -3.96
C ALA A 56 -12.29 -5.33 -3.75
N GLY A 57 -11.91 -6.39 -4.48
CA GLY A 57 -10.68 -7.15 -4.26
C GLY A 57 -10.97 -8.56 -3.76
N PHE A 58 -10.15 -9.11 -2.85
CA PHE A 58 -10.35 -10.47 -2.34
C PHE A 58 -9.93 -10.62 -0.88
N TRP A 59 -10.46 -11.65 -0.25
CA TRP A 59 -9.90 -12.25 0.95
C TRP A 59 -8.97 -13.39 0.58
N LEU A 60 -7.83 -13.47 1.26
CA LEU A 60 -6.93 -14.60 1.20
C LEU A 60 -6.97 -15.31 2.54
N ARG A 61 -7.23 -16.62 2.55
CA ARG A 61 -7.01 -17.41 3.76
C ARG A 61 -5.52 -17.47 4.05
N ASP A 62 -5.16 -17.38 5.33
CA ASP A 62 -3.79 -17.62 5.76
C ASP A 62 -3.46 -19.13 5.76
N TRP A 63 -2.27 -19.47 6.24
CA TRP A 63 -1.81 -20.86 6.34
C TRP A 63 -2.57 -21.68 7.39
N SER A 64 -3.20 -21.03 8.38
CA SER A 64 -4.05 -21.69 9.38
C SER A 64 -5.48 -21.95 8.87
N ASN A 65 -5.89 -21.28 7.79
CA ASN A 65 -7.25 -21.20 7.23
C ASN A 65 -8.29 -20.54 8.15
N ASP A 66 -7.89 -20.11 9.34
CA ASP A 66 -8.76 -19.53 10.36
C ASP A 66 -8.83 -18.00 10.24
N GLU A 67 -7.84 -17.37 9.61
CA GLU A 67 -7.78 -15.93 9.38
C GLU A 67 -7.91 -15.58 7.89
N LEU A 68 -8.53 -14.44 7.61
CA LEU A 68 -8.69 -13.90 6.27
C LEU A 68 -7.96 -12.56 6.18
N ASP A 69 -6.96 -12.50 5.31
CA ASP A 69 -6.26 -11.28 4.95
C ASP A 69 -7.02 -10.54 3.86
N LEU A 70 -7.36 -9.28 4.12
CA LEU A 70 -8.03 -8.42 3.15
C LEU A 70 -7.04 -7.84 2.17
N PHE A 71 -7.33 -7.95 0.88
CA PHE A 71 -6.67 -7.18 -0.18
C PHE A 71 -7.72 -6.37 -0.94
N GLY A 72 -7.94 -5.12 -0.53
CA GLY A 72 -8.98 -4.24 -1.07
C GLY A 72 -9.28 -3.00 -0.23
N PRO A 73 -10.06 -2.03 -0.74
CA PRO A 73 -10.29 -0.74 -0.11
C PRO A 73 -11.30 -0.80 1.05
N LEU A 74 -11.78 -1.99 1.44
CA LEU A 74 -12.83 -2.17 2.45
C LEU A 74 -12.27 -2.44 3.85
N HIS A 75 -10.99 -2.18 4.08
CA HIS A 75 -10.34 -2.43 5.37
C HIS A 75 -11.03 -1.68 6.50
N ASP A 76 -11.20 -2.32 7.66
CA ASP A 76 -11.91 -1.73 8.80
C ASP A 76 -11.19 -0.50 9.36
N MET A 77 -9.88 -0.39 9.14
CA MET A 77 -9.11 0.83 9.45
C MET A 77 -9.57 2.07 8.68
N ASN A 78 -10.39 1.92 7.63
CA ASN A 78 -10.98 3.03 6.89
C ASN A 78 -12.32 3.51 7.49
N ARG A 79 -12.90 2.81 8.48
CA ARG A 79 -14.27 3.06 8.93
C ARG A 79 -14.43 4.21 9.91
N ASP A 80 -13.58 4.40 10.92
CA ASP A 80 -13.63 5.56 11.84
C ASP A 80 -12.41 5.60 12.80
N ALA A 81 -11.89 6.80 13.06
CA ALA A 81 -10.80 7.20 14.00
C ALA A 81 -9.37 6.60 13.78
N PRO A 82 -8.44 7.34 13.14
CA PRO A 82 -7.06 6.89 12.86
C PRO A 82 -6.19 6.66 14.11
N GLU A 83 -6.57 7.20 15.26
CA GLU A 83 -5.75 7.25 16.48
C GLU A 83 -5.54 5.87 17.16
N ALA A 84 -6.33 4.85 16.80
CA ALA A 84 -6.29 3.53 17.46
C ALA A 84 -5.79 2.39 16.56
N THR A 85 -5.49 2.64 15.28
CA THR A 85 -5.31 1.56 14.28
C THR A 85 -3.89 1.45 13.71
N GLY A 86 -2.96 2.35 14.10
CA GLY A 86 -1.62 2.43 13.50
C GLY A 86 -1.61 3.03 12.09
N ALA A 87 -2.79 3.38 11.55
CA ALA A 87 -2.93 4.05 10.26
C ALA A 87 -2.67 5.57 10.35
N ASP A 88 -2.57 6.13 11.56
CA ASP A 88 -2.07 7.49 11.82
C ASP A 88 -0.69 7.73 11.17
N ARG A 89 0.13 6.68 11.08
CA ARG A 89 1.42 6.73 10.37
C ARG A 89 1.29 6.94 8.87
N CYS A 90 0.15 6.60 8.25
CA CYS A 90 -0.14 6.92 6.86
C CYS A 90 -0.42 8.42 6.64
N GLY A 91 -0.32 9.27 7.65
CA GLY A 91 -0.58 10.71 7.57
C GLY A 91 -2.00 11.09 7.99
N ALA A 92 -2.44 12.29 7.60
CA ALA A 92 -3.74 12.81 8.03
C ALA A 92 -4.92 12.04 7.41
N ALA A 93 -6.05 11.96 8.11
CA ALA A 93 -7.28 11.37 7.60
C ALA A 93 -7.67 11.99 6.23
N GLY A 94 -8.13 11.15 5.31
CA GLY A 94 -8.49 11.56 3.94
C GLY A 94 -7.31 11.72 2.97
N THR A 95 -6.05 11.63 3.44
CA THR A 95 -4.86 11.64 2.56
C THR A 95 -4.44 10.24 2.11
N TYR A 96 -5.06 9.19 2.65
CA TYR A 96 -4.74 7.81 2.31
C TYR A 96 -5.97 6.93 2.37
N ARG A 97 -5.85 5.71 1.84
CA ARG A 97 -6.78 4.63 2.13
C ARG A 97 -6.05 3.31 2.32
N VAL A 98 -6.30 2.61 3.41
CA VAL A 98 -5.70 1.30 3.70
C VAL A 98 -6.30 0.24 2.79
N VAL A 99 -5.45 -0.58 2.19
CA VAL A 99 -5.84 -1.64 1.25
C VAL A 99 -5.42 -3.04 1.70
N HIS A 100 -4.48 -3.16 2.64
CA HIS A 100 -4.12 -4.43 3.27
C HIS A 100 -3.30 -4.17 4.54
N THR A 101 -3.46 -5.03 5.55
CA THR A 101 -2.52 -5.13 6.68
C THR A 101 -2.25 -6.60 6.98
N ASN A 102 -1.09 -6.89 7.56
CA ASN A 102 -0.75 -8.26 7.97
C ASN A 102 -0.25 -8.34 9.42
N ALA A 103 -0.10 -9.57 9.91
CA ALA A 103 0.41 -9.86 11.24
C ALA A 103 1.86 -9.38 11.49
N ALA A 104 2.64 -9.14 10.43
CA ALA A 104 3.96 -8.52 10.51
C ALA A 104 3.90 -6.99 10.71
N ALA A 105 2.71 -6.44 11.01
CA ALA A 105 2.48 -5.02 11.20
C ALA A 105 2.88 -4.17 9.96
N MET A 106 2.78 -4.75 8.77
CA MET A 106 2.86 -3.99 7.53
C MET A 106 1.48 -3.45 7.18
N THR A 107 1.43 -2.17 6.78
CA THR A 107 0.21 -1.53 6.30
C THR A 107 0.43 -1.05 4.88
N TYR A 108 -0.37 -1.56 3.95
CA TYR A 108 -0.41 -1.13 2.56
C TYR A 108 -1.54 -0.12 2.39
N TYR A 109 -1.26 0.99 1.73
CA TYR A 109 -2.22 2.06 1.51
C TYR A 109 -2.01 2.72 0.15
N VAL A 110 -3.08 3.27 -0.39
CA VAL A 110 -3.02 4.16 -1.55
C VAL A 110 -2.95 5.60 -1.07
N ASP A 111 -2.08 6.39 -1.68
CA ASP A 111 -1.99 7.83 -1.47
C ASP A 111 -3.22 8.52 -2.08
N VAL A 112 -3.75 9.53 -1.41
CA VAL A 112 -4.86 10.35 -1.87
C VAL A 112 -4.44 11.80 -1.77
N ASP A 113 -4.48 12.50 -2.89
CA ASP A 113 -4.26 13.94 -2.91
C ASP A 113 -5.44 14.65 -2.22
N PRO A 114 -5.23 15.32 -1.08
CA PRO A 114 -6.31 15.97 -0.35
C PRO A 114 -6.93 17.17 -1.08
N GLN A 115 -6.23 17.75 -2.08
CA GLN A 115 -6.73 18.89 -2.83
C GLN A 115 -7.65 18.47 -3.98
N THR A 116 -7.33 17.36 -4.63
CA THR A 116 -8.04 16.90 -5.83
C THR A 116 -8.92 15.68 -5.58
N GLY A 117 -8.67 14.94 -4.50
CA GLY A 117 -9.29 13.63 -4.25
C GLY A 117 -8.74 12.52 -5.14
N GLU A 118 -7.73 12.79 -5.98
CA GLU A 118 -7.15 11.77 -6.86
C GLU A 118 -6.38 10.73 -6.06
N TRP A 119 -6.61 9.45 -6.40
CA TRP A 119 -5.89 8.33 -5.81
C TRP A 119 -4.59 8.11 -6.60
N GLY A 120 -3.47 8.14 -5.91
CA GLY A 120 -2.13 8.04 -6.46
C GLY A 120 -1.52 6.66 -6.27
N ARG A 121 -0.25 6.66 -5.85
CA ARG A 121 0.63 5.50 -5.75
C ARG A 121 0.28 4.63 -4.54
N VAL A 122 0.71 3.37 -4.58
CA VAL A 122 0.53 2.43 -3.47
C VAL A 122 1.84 2.29 -2.70
N PHE A 123 1.76 2.50 -1.40
CA PHE A 123 2.85 2.38 -0.46
C PHE A 123 2.59 1.24 0.53
N TYR A 124 3.64 0.81 1.20
CA TYR A 124 3.53 0.18 2.51
C TYR A 124 4.46 0.86 3.50
N PHE A 125 4.20 0.66 4.80
CA PHE A 125 5.21 0.84 5.82
C PHE A 125 5.28 -0.39 6.73
N HIS A 126 6.46 -0.67 7.24
CA HIS A 126 6.73 -1.62 8.30
C HIS A 126 6.83 -0.87 9.64
N ARG A 127 6.43 -1.52 10.73
CA ARG A 127 6.43 -0.91 12.06
C ARG A 127 7.80 -0.37 12.49
N GLU A 128 8.88 -0.96 11.99
CA GLU A 128 10.29 -0.66 12.32
C GLU A 128 10.93 0.45 11.45
N ALA A 129 10.11 1.32 10.86
CA ALA A 129 10.48 2.55 10.14
C ALA A 129 10.83 2.43 8.64
N ASP A 130 10.77 1.24 8.06
CA ASP A 130 10.91 1.09 6.61
C ASP A 130 9.59 1.39 5.90
N ALA A 131 9.67 2.07 4.77
CA ALA A 131 8.54 2.25 3.85
C ALA A 131 8.88 1.69 2.49
N GLY A 132 7.88 1.43 1.66
CA GLY A 132 8.12 1.03 0.28
C GLY A 132 7.04 1.55 -0.64
N LEU A 133 7.44 1.74 -1.90
CA LEU A 133 6.58 2.11 -3.00
C LEU A 133 6.40 0.89 -3.91
N VAL A 134 5.21 0.31 -3.93
CA VAL A 134 4.97 -1.03 -4.52
C VAL A 134 4.25 -1.00 -5.87
N ALA A 135 3.50 0.06 -6.15
CA ALA A 135 2.86 0.25 -7.44
C ALA A 135 2.61 1.72 -7.75
N SER A 136 2.58 2.06 -9.03
CA SER A 136 2.23 3.38 -9.53
C SER A 136 0.79 3.80 -9.22
N ASP A 137 -0.10 2.82 -9.07
CA ASP A 137 -1.51 3.03 -8.71
C ASP A 137 -2.17 1.72 -8.21
N LEU A 138 -3.36 1.86 -7.63
CA LEU A 138 -4.08 0.73 -7.03
C LEU A 138 -4.56 -0.33 -8.03
N SER A 139 -4.93 0.06 -9.26
CA SER A 139 -5.37 -0.91 -10.28
C SER A 139 -4.21 -1.84 -10.66
N THR A 140 -3.01 -1.26 -10.76
CA THR A 140 -1.78 -1.99 -11.03
C THR A 140 -1.38 -2.91 -9.87
N TRP A 141 -1.55 -2.46 -8.62
CA TRP A 141 -1.31 -3.29 -7.44
C TRP A 141 -2.24 -4.50 -7.38
N LEU A 142 -3.56 -4.29 -7.58
CA LEU A 142 -4.56 -5.36 -7.61
C LEU A 142 -4.31 -6.38 -8.73
N TYR A 143 -3.96 -5.90 -9.93
CA TYR A 143 -3.61 -6.77 -11.04
C TYR A 143 -2.40 -7.66 -10.69
N LYS A 144 -1.34 -7.07 -10.14
CA LYS A 144 -0.13 -7.81 -9.74
C LYS A 144 -0.42 -8.80 -8.61
N LEU A 145 -1.30 -8.47 -7.66
CA LEU A 145 -1.76 -9.42 -6.65
C LEU A 145 -2.45 -10.65 -7.27
N ALA A 146 -3.31 -10.45 -8.26
CA ALA A 146 -3.91 -11.57 -8.99
C ALA A 146 -2.84 -12.44 -9.68
N GLU A 147 -1.80 -11.84 -10.27
CA GLU A 147 -0.66 -12.57 -10.83
C GLU A 147 0.10 -13.38 -9.77
N VAL A 148 0.33 -12.82 -8.58
CA VAL A 148 0.97 -13.50 -7.45
C VAL A 148 0.15 -14.70 -7.00
N VAL A 149 -1.17 -14.55 -6.87
CA VAL A 149 -2.07 -15.67 -6.55
C VAL A 149 -1.98 -16.77 -7.60
N ARG A 150 -2.10 -16.44 -8.89
CA ARG A 150 -2.02 -17.45 -9.96
C ARG A 150 -0.67 -18.18 -9.98
N TYR A 151 0.41 -17.46 -9.71
CA TYR A 151 1.74 -18.06 -9.55
C TYR A 151 1.74 -19.07 -8.40
N ALA A 152 1.26 -18.69 -7.22
CA ALA A 152 1.19 -19.55 -6.05
C ALA A 152 0.31 -20.79 -6.28
N VAL A 153 -0.82 -20.64 -7.00
CA VAL A 153 -1.65 -21.78 -7.43
C VAL A 153 -0.85 -22.74 -8.32
N GLY A 154 -0.08 -22.21 -9.28
CA GLY A 154 0.74 -23.02 -10.17
C GLY A 154 1.86 -23.78 -9.44
N VAL A 155 2.45 -23.19 -8.40
CA VAL A 155 3.46 -23.85 -7.54
C VAL A 155 2.81 -24.95 -6.70
N ALA A 156 1.65 -24.67 -6.11
CA ALA A 156 0.90 -25.60 -5.26
C ALA A 156 -0.08 -26.47 -6.06
N ALA A 157 0.37 -27.05 -7.19
CA ALA A 157 -0.46 -27.79 -8.14
C ALA A 157 -1.18 -29.01 -7.52
N ASP A 158 -0.62 -29.60 -6.47
CA ASP A 158 -1.22 -30.74 -5.75
C ASP A 158 -2.29 -30.32 -4.73
N GLY A 159 -2.59 -29.02 -4.62
CA GLY A 159 -3.62 -28.48 -3.72
C GLY A 159 -3.16 -28.30 -2.27
N ASP A 160 -1.85 -28.35 -2.00
CA ASP A 160 -1.30 -28.12 -0.66
C ASP A 160 -1.41 -26.62 -0.28
N ASN A 161 -2.10 -26.30 0.82
CA ASN A 161 -2.32 -24.92 1.27
C ASN A 161 -1.06 -24.29 1.87
N HIS A 162 -0.18 -25.08 2.49
CA HIS A 162 1.07 -24.58 3.05
C HIS A 162 2.01 -24.13 1.93
N VAL A 163 2.16 -24.97 0.89
CA VAL A 163 2.95 -24.64 -0.30
C VAL A 163 2.40 -23.40 -1.00
N PHE A 164 1.08 -23.28 -1.09
CA PHE A 164 0.44 -22.08 -1.64
C PHE A 164 0.78 -20.83 -0.83
N ALA A 165 0.59 -20.88 0.49
CA ALA A 165 0.82 -19.73 1.38
C ALA A 165 2.28 -19.29 1.38
N GLU A 166 3.22 -20.25 1.35
CA GLU A 166 4.66 -19.98 1.23
C GLU A 166 4.97 -19.32 -0.11
N ALA A 167 4.51 -19.90 -1.23
CA ALA A 167 4.75 -19.35 -2.58
C ALA A 167 4.12 -17.97 -2.76
N PHE A 168 2.91 -17.75 -2.22
CA PHE A 168 2.26 -16.44 -2.21
C PHE A 168 3.11 -15.44 -1.43
N SER A 169 3.49 -15.78 -0.19
CA SER A 169 4.23 -14.89 0.70
C SER A 169 5.59 -14.52 0.12
N GLU A 170 6.37 -15.53 -0.31
CA GLU A 170 7.67 -15.32 -0.97
C GLU A 170 7.51 -14.37 -2.16
N ARG A 171 6.54 -14.66 -3.05
CA ARG A 171 6.36 -13.87 -4.26
C ARG A 171 5.83 -12.46 -3.98
N PHE A 172 4.94 -12.30 -3.00
CA PHE A 172 4.38 -11.01 -2.58
C PHE A 172 5.47 -10.10 -2.00
N PHE A 173 6.36 -10.65 -1.16
CA PHE A 173 7.46 -9.88 -0.55
C PHE A 173 8.66 -9.69 -1.49
N GLU A 174 9.00 -10.66 -2.34
CA GLU A 174 10.00 -10.46 -3.40
C GLU A 174 9.57 -9.36 -4.38
N TRP A 175 8.27 -9.27 -4.65
CA TRP A 175 7.69 -8.17 -5.42
C TRP A 175 7.73 -6.82 -4.67
N GLY A 176 8.08 -6.79 -3.38
CA GLY A 176 8.30 -5.56 -2.59
C GLY A 176 9.61 -4.83 -2.89
N GLY A 177 10.56 -5.46 -3.60
CA GLY A 177 11.69 -4.79 -4.24
C GLY A 177 13.07 -4.96 -3.59
N ARG A 178 14.09 -5.01 -4.46
CA ARG A 178 15.53 -5.06 -4.10
C ARG A 178 16.23 -3.71 -4.28
N ARG A 179 15.52 -2.70 -4.79
CA ARG A 179 16.05 -1.35 -5.05
C ARG A 179 15.76 -0.48 -3.86
N LYS A 180 16.76 0.29 -3.45
CA LYS A 180 16.73 1.13 -2.26
C LYS A 180 16.88 2.59 -2.65
N VAL A 181 16.08 3.43 -2.02
CA VAL A 181 16.29 4.88 -1.98
C VAL A 181 16.62 5.25 -0.55
N ASP A 182 17.77 5.88 -0.38
CA ASP A 182 18.19 6.43 0.89
C ASP A 182 17.59 7.84 1.03
N PRO A 183 16.75 8.10 2.03
CA PRO A 183 16.25 9.42 2.34
C PRO A 183 17.40 10.35 2.77
N VAL A 184 17.26 11.64 2.48
CA VAL A 184 18.21 12.68 2.93
C VAL A 184 17.55 13.57 3.99
N ALA A 185 18.36 14.28 4.77
CA ALA A 185 17.83 15.27 5.70
C ALA A 185 17.06 16.36 4.95
N ALA A 186 15.97 16.87 5.54
CA ALA A 186 15.16 17.90 4.91
C ALA A 186 15.97 19.16 4.53
N GLU A 187 16.96 19.54 5.36
CA GLU A 187 17.87 20.65 5.09
C GLU A 187 18.67 20.46 3.79
N GLU A 188 19.10 19.21 3.51
CA GLU A 188 19.83 18.85 2.30
C GLU A 188 18.91 18.82 1.07
N ALA A 189 17.63 18.45 1.26
CA ALA A 189 16.67 18.37 0.16
C ALA A 189 16.17 19.74 -0.33
N ASN A 190 16.23 20.79 0.51
CA ASN A 190 15.55 22.09 0.34
C ASN A 190 15.77 22.79 -1.02
N GLU A 191 16.89 22.57 -1.71
CA GLU A 191 17.11 23.18 -3.04
C GLU A 191 16.20 22.59 -4.14
N HIS A 192 15.53 21.45 -3.87
CA HIS A 192 14.78 20.69 -4.87
C HIS A 192 13.36 20.29 -4.42
N LEU A 193 12.91 20.75 -3.24
CA LEU A 193 11.59 20.43 -2.71
C LEU A 193 10.49 21.24 -3.42
N PRO A 194 9.33 20.64 -3.73
CA PRO A 194 8.16 21.39 -4.19
C PRO A 194 7.63 22.33 -3.10
N PRO A 195 6.95 23.41 -3.49
CA PRO A 195 6.34 24.35 -2.54
C PRO A 195 5.41 23.63 -1.54
N GLY A 196 5.53 23.97 -0.26
CA GLY A 196 4.64 23.48 0.82
C GLY A 196 5.18 22.32 1.66
N ILE A 197 6.35 21.76 1.33
CA ILE A 197 7.03 20.77 2.17
C ILE A 197 7.64 21.42 3.43
N ASP A 198 8.07 22.68 3.31
CA ASP A 198 8.83 23.43 4.33
C ASP A 198 8.21 23.42 5.74
N GLY A 199 6.87 23.44 5.85
CA GLY A 199 6.19 23.53 7.15
C GLY A 199 6.25 22.26 8.01
N ARG A 200 6.31 21.07 7.38
CA ARG A 200 6.46 19.78 8.09
C ARG A 200 7.92 19.33 8.18
N CYS A 201 8.76 19.86 7.30
CA CYS A 201 10.21 19.72 7.31
C CYS A 201 10.92 20.74 8.21
N ALA A 202 10.19 21.64 8.88
CA ALA A 202 10.77 22.64 9.77
C ALA A 202 11.39 22.07 11.06
N GLY A 203 11.11 20.79 11.37
CA GLY A 203 11.83 20.05 12.41
C GLY A 203 13.16 19.51 11.85
N ALA A 204 14.25 19.68 12.61
CA ALA A 204 15.61 19.32 12.19
C ALA A 204 15.81 17.82 11.87
N ASP A 205 14.86 16.96 12.27
CA ASP A 205 14.98 15.50 12.17
C ASP A 205 14.11 14.88 11.06
N ALA A 206 13.49 15.69 10.20
CA ALA A 206 12.71 15.17 9.07
C ALA A 206 13.61 14.58 7.96
N LEU A 207 13.23 13.41 7.46
CA LEU A 207 13.89 12.74 6.33
C LEU A 207 13.00 12.77 5.10
N VAL A 208 13.59 13.04 3.93
CA VAL A 208 12.87 13.17 2.66
C VAL A 208 13.42 12.19 1.64
N ALA A 209 12.55 11.39 1.04
CA ALA A 209 12.84 10.54 -0.11
C ALA A 209 12.25 11.16 -1.39
N ASP A 210 13.09 11.41 -2.40
CA ASP A 210 12.66 11.81 -3.75
C ASP A 210 12.34 10.58 -4.61
N LEU A 211 11.06 10.44 -4.95
CA LEU A 211 10.49 9.30 -5.67
C LEU A 211 10.06 9.68 -7.09
N ARG A 212 10.54 10.79 -7.65
CA ARG A 212 10.14 11.25 -9.00
C ARG A 212 10.63 10.33 -10.11
N ARG A 213 11.79 9.70 -9.93
CA ARG A 213 12.49 8.89 -10.95
C ARG A 213 12.70 7.43 -10.55
N VAL A 214 12.00 6.97 -9.52
CA VAL A 214 12.15 5.60 -9.02
C VAL A 214 11.31 4.63 -9.86
N GLU A 215 11.81 3.41 -9.99
CA GLU A 215 11.04 2.30 -10.57
C GLU A 215 10.29 1.54 -9.47
N TYR A 216 9.22 0.85 -9.84
CA TYR A 216 8.46 0.02 -8.91
C TYR A 216 8.93 -1.43 -8.99
N PRO A 217 8.97 -2.15 -7.86
CA PRO A 217 8.90 -1.65 -6.48
C PRO A 217 10.21 -0.95 -6.02
N THR A 218 10.14 -0.11 -4.98
CA THR A 218 11.30 0.53 -4.32
C THR A 218 11.14 0.54 -2.81
N GLU A 219 12.15 0.06 -2.07
CA GLU A 219 12.27 0.21 -0.62
C GLU A 219 12.86 1.57 -0.26
N ILE A 220 12.38 2.14 0.84
CA ILE A 220 12.77 3.44 1.37
C ILE A 220 13.21 3.22 2.81
N MET A 221 14.52 3.25 3.02
CA MET A 221 15.14 2.92 4.30
C MET A 221 15.34 4.21 5.09
N PHE A 222 14.36 4.63 5.87
CA PHE A 222 14.53 5.81 6.71
C PHE A 222 15.60 5.60 7.79
N GLY A 223 15.84 4.34 8.18
CA GLY A 223 16.89 3.96 9.12
C GLY A 223 16.70 4.59 10.51
N ALA A 224 17.28 3.97 11.53
CA ALA A 224 17.65 4.73 12.73
C ALA A 224 19.10 5.19 12.50
N PRO A 225 19.40 6.48 12.28
CA PRO A 225 20.77 6.93 12.19
C PRO A 225 21.45 6.77 13.56
N GLY A 226 22.14 5.64 13.78
CA GLY A 226 22.89 5.37 15.00
C GLY A 226 22.05 5.20 16.29
N GLY A 227 20.73 5.08 16.19
CA GLY A 227 19.82 4.94 17.33
C GLY A 227 19.57 3.49 17.76
N ASP A 228 19.35 3.27 19.05
CA ASP A 228 18.87 1.99 19.58
C ASP A 228 17.48 1.69 18.99
N PRO A 229 17.29 0.60 18.23
CA PRO A 229 15.98 0.23 17.66
C PRO A 229 14.90 0.02 18.74
N ARG A 230 15.28 -0.04 20.02
CA ARG A 230 14.36 -0.13 21.16
C ARG A 230 13.93 1.21 21.75
N LYS A 231 14.50 2.35 21.33
CA LYS A 231 14.19 3.68 21.89
C LYS A 231 13.04 4.43 21.18
N GLY A 232 12.63 4.04 19.97
CA GLY A 232 11.62 4.74 19.16
C GLY A 232 10.30 3.98 19.01
N LEU A 233 9.60 3.67 20.11
CA LEU A 233 8.29 2.99 20.07
C LEU A 233 7.19 3.78 19.34
N LEU A 234 7.42 5.07 19.06
CA LEU A 234 6.59 5.92 18.21
C LEU A 234 7.29 6.07 16.85
N GLY A 235 7.14 5.08 15.97
CA GLY A 235 7.70 5.14 14.62
C GLY A 235 7.19 6.35 13.83
N PRO A 236 7.88 6.74 12.75
CA PRO A 236 7.63 8.00 12.05
C PRO A 236 6.23 8.08 11.46
N THR A 237 5.71 9.30 11.38
CA THR A 237 4.54 9.61 10.55
C THR A 237 4.99 9.97 9.15
N TYR A 238 4.38 9.34 8.16
CA TYR A 238 4.70 9.54 6.75
C TYR A 238 3.75 10.53 6.09
N TYR A 239 4.32 11.57 5.49
CA TYR A 239 3.62 12.57 4.69
C TYR A 239 4.01 12.43 3.22
N ARG A 240 3.04 12.51 2.31
CA ARG A 240 3.27 12.48 0.87
C ARG A 240 3.03 13.85 0.28
N TYR A 241 3.85 14.21 -0.70
CA TYR A 241 3.73 15.45 -1.46
C TYR A 241 3.89 15.20 -2.95
N ASP A 242 3.29 16.09 -3.75
CA ASP A 242 3.27 16.01 -5.21
C ASP A 242 2.81 14.62 -5.68
N ASN A 243 1.64 14.15 -5.20
CA ASN A 243 1.07 12.84 -5.53
C ASN A 243 2.02 11.65 -5.21
N GLY A 244 2.60 11.65 -4.01
CA GLY A 244 3.52 10.61 -3.57
C GLY A 244 4.87 10.59 -4.31
N ARG A 245 5.25 11.71 -4.93
CA ARG A 245 6.59 11.88 -5.52
C ARG A 245 7.65 12.25 -4.50
N PHE A 246 7.24 12.74 -3.33
CA PHE A 246 8.10 12.88 -2.17
C PHE A 246 7.44 12.19 -0.99
N LEU A 247 8.22 11.39 -0.26
CA LEU A 247 7.81 10.80 1.00
C LEU A 247 8.66 11.42 2.11
N VAL A 248 8.00 12.02 3.09
CA VAL A 248 8.64 12.66 4.24
C VAL A 248 8.31 11.85 5.48
N ALA A 249 9.33 11.40 6.20
CA ALA A 249 9.18 10.80 7.52
C ALA A 249 9.52 11.83 8.59
N VAL A 250 8.65 11.94 9.59
CA VAL A 250 8.84 12.81 10.76
C VAL A 250 8.64 11.98 12.01
N ASP A 251 9.63 11.98 12.90
CA ASP A 251 9.49 11.35 14.22
C ASP A 251 8.42 12.08 15.04
N LEU A 252 7.63 11.31 15.79
CA LEU A 252 6.69 11.86 16.76
C LEU A 252 7.45 12.12 18.06
N ASP A 253 7.57 13.39 18.46
CA ASP A 253 8.10 13.83 19.76
C ASP A 253 7.41 13.15 20.96
#